data_AF-A0A495RBP2-F1
#
_entry.id   AF-A0A495RBP2-F1
#
_cell.length_a   1.000
_cell.length_b   1.000
_cell.length_c   1.000
_cell.angle_alpha   90.00
_cell.angle_beta   90.00
_cell.angle_gamma   90.00
#
_symmetry.space_group_name_H-M   'P 1'
#
loop_
_entity.id
_entity.type
_entity.pdbx_description
1 polymer ?
#
loop_
_entity_poly.entity_id
_entity_poly.type
_entity_poly.pdbx_seq_one_letter_code
_entity_poly.pdbx_strand_id
1 'polypeptide(L)'
;MGVVQYGQLDEAEPAFGKWVRERRQSLALSQSDLVQRLASRGLLVDASAISRIESGARSVRLGEAIGIADALDSPLGAEFFTYKSPDSSALVEALSSIERALFRREEAIAADHDALRAIFKRQETAHQHLLAVTHAEEVITAALPSLSPTELELLNERLRSLRDIEEWQHIIELAVLPRDVG
;
A
#
# COMPACT_ATOMS: atom_id res chain seq x y z
N MET A 1 -11.36 17.08 25.11
CA MET A 1 -10.58 18.33 25.12
C MET A 1 -9.25 18.04 25.81
N GLY A 2 -8.16 17.91 25.05
CA GLY A 2 -6.83 17.65 25.62
C GLY A 2 -6.31 18.93 26.26
N VAL A 3 -6.02 18.87 27.56
CA VAL A 3 -5.37 19.96 28.28
C VAL A 3 -3.92 19.98 27.80
N VAL A 4 -3.53 21.02 27.06
CA VAL A 4 -2.14 21.25 26.70
C VAL A 4 -1.37 21.44 28.00
N GLN A 5 -0.48 20.49 28.33
CA GLN A 5 0.39 20.62 29.50
C GLN A 5 1.36 21.79 29.28
N TYR A 6 1.25 22.81 30.12
CA TYR A 6 2.03 24.05 30.04
C TYR A 6 3.57 23.84 30.04
N GLY A 7 4.07 22.72 30.56
CA GLY A 7 5.49 22.39 30.53
C GLY A 7 6.08 22.11 29.12
N GLN A 8 5.23 21.85 28.11
CA GLN A 8 5.69 21.60 26.73
C GLN A 8 5.94 22.89 25.93
N LEU A 9 5.48 24.06 26.41
CA LEU A 9 5.74 25.35 25.76
C LEU A 9 7.13 25.90 26.08
N ASP A 10 7.72 25.51 27.23
CA ASP A 10 9.06 25.94 27.64
C ASP A 10 10.17 25.37 26.73
N GLU A 11 9.90 24.29 26.00
CA GLU A 11 10.84 23.69 25.04
C GLU A 11 10.78 24.32 23.64
N ALA A 12 9.77 25.14 23.35
CA ALA A 12 9.56 25.70 22.01
C ALA A 12 10.69 26.68 21.62
N GLU A 13 11.12 27.53 22.54
CA GLU A 13 12.18 28.53 22.28
C GLU A 13 13.56 27.85 22.06
N PRO A 14 14.01 26.90 22.91
CA PRO A 14 15.21 26.13 22.63
C PRO A 14 15.15 25.33 21.32
N ALA A 15 14.01 24.71 21.01
CA ALA A 15 13.83 23.95 19.77
C ALA A 15 13.92 24.87 18.54
N PHE A 16 13.28 26.04 18.60
CA PHE A 16 13.37 27.06 17.54
C PHE A 16 14.82 27.54 17.37
N GLY A 17 15.48 27.88 18.48
CA GLY A 17 16.88 28.33 18.47
C GLY A 17 17.82 27.32 17.84
N LYS A 18 17.67 26.04 18.20
CA LYS A 18 18.43 24.94 17.60
C LYS A 18 18.20 24.85 16.10
N TRP A 19 16.94 24.88 15.66
CA TRP A 19 16.60 24.84 14.23
C TRP A 19 17.22 26.00 13.45
N VAL A 20 17.14 27.24 13.98
CA VAL A 20 17.76 28.43 13.38
C VAL A 20 19.27 28.22 13.21
N ARG A 21 19.94 27.74 14.26
CA ARG A 21 21.38 27.49 14.25
C ARG A 21 21.76 26.44 13.21
N GLU A 22 21.09 25.29 13.22
CA GLU A 22 21.38 24.18 12.30
C GLU A 22 21.18 24.61 10.85
N ARG A 23 20.07 25.32 10.56
CA ARG A 23 19.78 25.78 9.21
C ARG A 23 20.79 26.83 8.76
N ARG A 24 21.10 27.82 9.60
CA ARG A 24 22.14 28.83 9.32
C ARG A 24 23.50 28.18 9.03
N GLN A 25 23.89 27.17 9.82
CA GLN A 25 25.14 26.45 9.63
C GLN A 25 25.14 25.62 8.34
N SER A 26 24.03 24.97 7.98
CA SER A 26 23.92 24.23 6.71
C SER A 26 24.06 25.13 5.48
N LEU A 27 23.71 26.41 5.60
CA LEU A 27 23.91 27.44 4.57
C LEU A 27 25.28 28.12 4.65
N ALA A 28 26.16 27.68 5.55
CA ALA A 28 27.48 28.27 5.82
C ALA A 28 27.44 29.78 6.17
N LEU A 29 26.34 30.24 6.77
CA LEU A 29 26.16 31.64 7.16
C LEU A 29 26.72 31.89 8.56
N SER A 30 27.41 33.01 8.77
CA SER A 30 27.68 33.53 10.10
C SER A 30 26.42 34.17 10.71
N GLN A 31 26.42 34.43 12.02
CA GLN A 31 25.30 35.16 12.65
C GLN A 31 25.16 36.58 12.07
N SER A 32 26.28 37.23 11.73
CA SER A 32 26.28 38.54 11.06
C SER A 32 25.67 38.47 9.66
N ASP A 33 25.90 37.39 8.91
CA ASP A 33 25.28 37.22 7.58
C ASP A 33 23.76 37.05 7.69
N LEU A 34 23.30 36.31 8.70
CA LEU A 34 21.87 36.18 8.98
C LEU A 34 21.24 37.54 9.34
N VAL A 35 21.92 38.36 10.15
CA VAL A 35 21.49 39.73 10.45
C VAL A 35 21.31 40.55 9.19
N GLN A 36 22.28 40.51 8.26
CA GLN A 36 22.16 41.25 6.99
C GLN A 36 21.00 40.76 6.13
N ARG A 37 20.78 39.44 6.06
CA ARG A 37 19.64 38.84 5.34
C ARG A 37 18.28 39.16 5.94
N LEU A 38 18.22 39.33 7.26
CA LEU A 38 17.01 39.74 7.97
C LEU A 38 16.73 41.22 7.76
N ALA A 39 17.76 42.06 7.81
CA ALA A 39 17.65 43.50 7.56
C ALA A 39 17.11 43.80 6.14
N SER A 40 17.55 43.05 5.13
CA SER A 40 17.02 43.20 3.75
C SER A 40 15.54 42.83 3.62
N ARG A 41 14.97 42.13 4.61
CA ARG A 41 13.55 41.75 4.71
C ARG A 41 12.77 42.58 5.72
N GLY A 42 13.34 43.70 6.17
CA GLY A 42 12.71 44.63 7.11
C GLY A 42 12.74 44.16 8.57
N LEU A 43 13.54 43.14 8.90
CA LEU A 43 13.64 42.58 10.25
C LEU A 43 14.98 42.98 10.87
N LEU A 44 14.93 44.02 11.71
CA LEU A 44 16.12 44.60 12.34
C LEU A 44 16.45 43.86 13.65
N VAL A 45 17.46 43.01 13.60
CA VAL A 45 18.00 42.30 14.78
C VAL A 45 19.53 42.37 14.76
N ASP A 46 20.15 42.39 15.94
CA ASP A 46 21.61 42.35 16.06
C ASP A 46 22.14 40.92 16.27
N ALA A 47 23.46 40.75 16.17
CA ALA A 47 24.09 39.43 16.33
C ALA A 47 23.90 38.85 17.74
N SER A 48 23.77 39.68 18.77
CA SER A 48 23.48 39.24 20.14
C SER A 48 22.05 38.71 20.27
N ALA A 49 21.09 39.34 19.59
CA ALA A 49 19.72 38.87 19.49
C ALA A 49 19.65 37.52 18.76
N ILE A 50 20.39 37.35 17.66
CA ILE A 50 20.51 36.04 16.98
C ILE A 50 21.11 35.00 17.92
N SER A 51 22.19 35.32 18.62
CA SER A 51 22.81 34.38 19.58
C SER A 51 21.85 33.94 20.69
N ARG A 52 21.05 34.88 21.23
CA ARG A 52 20.02 34.57 22.24
C ARG A 52 18.83 33.80 21.68
N ILE A 53 18.46 34.03 20.41
CA ILE A 53 17.46 33.23 19.71
C ILE A 53 17.99 31.80 19.57
N GLU A 54 19.22 31.64 19.08
CA GLU A 54 19.84 30.31 18.85
C GLU A 54 20.03 29.50 20.14
N SER A 55 20.16 30.15 21.29
CA SER A 55 20.22 29.48 22.60
C SER A 55 18.86 29.26 23.25
N GLY A 56 17.77 29.76 22.67
CA GLY A 56 16.44 29.74 23.27
C GLY A 56 16.26 30.71 24.45
N ALA A 57 17.24 31.58 24.72
CA ALA A 57 17.21 32.54 25.82
C ALA A 57 16.34 33.79 25.52
N ARG A 58 15.89 33.96 24.27
CA ARG A 58 15.00 35.03 23.84
C ARG A 58 13.77 34.43 23.18
N SER A 59 12.59 34.84 23.64
CA SER A 59 11.33 34.49 22.99
C SER A 59 11.17 35.16 21.62
N VAL A 60 10.68 34.39 20.65
CA VAL A 60 10.50 34.82 19.27
C VAL A 60 9.02 34.93 18.94
N ARG A 61 8.57 36.10 18.47
CA ARG A 61 7.19 36.26 18.02
C ARG A 61 6.97 35.52 16.70
N LEU A 62 5.74 35.05 16.45
CA LEU A 62 5.41 34.33 15.22
C LEU A 62 5.82 35.10 13.94
N GLY A 63 5.64 36.42 13.90
CA GLY A 63 6.08 37.25 12.77
C GLY A 63 7.61 37.28 12.59
N GLU A 64 8.38 37.27 13.68
CA GLU A 64 9.84 37.16 13.63
C GLU A 64 10.27 35.77 13.15
N ALA A 65 9.61 34.71 13.64
CA ALA A 65 9.87 33.34 13.23
C ALA A 65 9.64 33.12 11.72
N ILE A 66 8.55 33.68 11.18
CA ILE A 66 8.28 33.65 9.73
C ILE A 66 9.37 34.39 8.95
N GLY A 67 9.79 35.58 9.40
CA GLY A 67 10.86 36.32 8.73
C GLY A 67 12.23 35.63 8.80
N ILE A 68 12.52 34.93 9.90
CA ILE A 68 13.73 34.11 10.03
C ILE A 68 13.68 32.91 9.09
N ALA A 69 12.55 32.25 8.97
CA ALA A 69 12.36 31.13 8.06
C ALA A 69 12.55 31.53 6.60
N ASP A 70 11.99 32.68 6.21
CA ASP A 70 12.19 33.25 4.88
C ASP A 70 13.64 33.68 4.61
N ALA A 71 14.35 34.23 5.60
CA ALA A 71 15.76 34.59 5.47
C ALA A 71 16.70 33.36 5.34
N LEU A 72 16.27 32.21 5.84
CA LEU A 72 16.97 30.92 5.80
C LEU A 72 16.50 30.01 4.66
N ASP A 73 15.69 30.55 3.73
CA ASP A 73 15.18 29.83 2.56
C ASP A 73 14.61 28.45 2.95
N SER A 74 13.83 28.42 4.05
CA SER A 74 13.29 27.19 4.62
C SER A 74 11.92 27.44 5.23
N PRO A 75 10.89 26.65 4.89
CA PRO A 75 9.62 26.73 5.58
C PRO A 75 9.80 26.34 7.05
N LEU A 76 8.97 26.92 7.93
CA LEU A 76 8.73 26.37 9.27
C LEU A 76 8.00 25.04 9.10
N GLY A 77 8.77 23.97 8.89
CA GLY A 77 8.26 22.65 8.55
C GLY A 77 7.63 21.93 9.74
N ALA A 78 6.96 20.82 9.44
CA ALA A 78 6.37 19.93 10.44
C ALA A 78 7.37 19.47 11.52
N GLU A 79 8.68 19.46 11.22
CA GLU A 79 9.77 19.14 12.15
C GLU A 79 9.89 20.13 13.33
N PHE A 80 9.43 21.38 13.16
CA PHE A 80 9.31 22.36 14.24
C PHE A 80 8.01 22.18 15.03
N PHE A 81 6.91 21.93 14.30
CA PHE A 81 5.58 21.69 14.86
C PHE A 81 5.33 20.24 15.24
N THR A 82 6.36 19.39 15.30
CA THR A 82 6.25 18.07 15.91
C THR A 82 6.03 18.30 17.38
N TYR A 83 4.76 18.56 17.71
CA TYR A 83 4.15 18.20 18.96
C TYR A 83 4.54 16.75 19.17
N LYS A 84 5.62 16.53 19.91
CA LYS A 84 5.90 15.24 20.52
C LYS A 84 4.81 15.08 21.57
N SER A 85 3.63 14.69 21.11
CA SER A 85 2.65 14.07 21.97
C SER A 85 3.43 12.96 22.69
N PRO A 86 3.37 12.86 24.03
CA PRO A 86 3.94 11.74 24.77
C PRO A 86 3.50 10.38 24.19
N ASP A 87 2.35 10.36 23.49
CA ASP A 87 1.76 9.20 22.81
C ASP A 87 2.12 9.03 21.32
N SER A 88 3.11 9.77 20.81
CA SER A 88 3.52 9.63 19.39
C SER A 88 3.96 8.20 19.07
N SER A 89 4.53 7.48 20.05
CA SER A 89 4.88 6.06 19.90
C SER A 89 3.65 5.18 19.70
N ALA A 90 2.57 5.40 20.45
CA ALA A 90 1.33 4.63 20.31
C ALA A 90 0.67 4.90 18.96
N LEU A 91 0.74 6.13 18.46
CA LEU A 91 0.18 6.51 17.16
C LEU A 91 1.00 5.92 16.00
N VAL A 92 2.34 5.95 16.09
CA VAL A 92 3.25 5.30 15.13
C VAL A 92 3.06 3.78 15.14
N GLU A 93 2.89 3.18 16.33
CA GLU A 93 2.62 1.74 16.46
C GLU A 93 1.26 1.36 15.88
N ALA A 94 0.22 2.17 16.13
CA ALA A 94 -1.10 2.00 15.55
C ALA A 94 -1.06 2.09 14.02
N LEU A 95 -0.39 3.10 13.46
CA LEU A 95 -0.20 3.23 12.01
C LEU A 95 0.55 2.03 11.42
N SER A 96 1.65 1.62 12.04
CA SER A 96 2.43 0.44 11.62
C SER A 96 1.62 -0.85 11.71
N SER A 97 0.67 -0.95 12.65
CA SER A 97 -0.23 -2.10 12.76
C SER A 97 -1.29 -2.12 11.64
N ILE A 98 -1.80 -0.94 11.27
CA ILE A 98 -2.76 -0.77 10.17
C ILE A 98 -2.08 -1.10 8.84
N GLU A 99 -0.89 -0.58 8.58
CA GLU A 99 -0.13 -0.88 7.35
C GLU A 99 0.11 -2.39 7.19
N ARG A 100 0.52 -3.07 8.27
CA ARG A 100 0.69 -4.54 8.28
C ARG A 100 -0.63 -5.28 8.06
N ALA A 101 -1.74 -4.77 8.57
CA ALA A 101 -3.06 -5.36 8.35
C ALA A 101 -3.53 -5.17 6.90
N LEU A 102 -3.30 -4.00 6.31
CA LEU A 102 -3.62 -3.70 4.92
C LEU A 102 -2.80 -4.59 3.97
N PHE A 103 -1.48 -4.67 4.19
CA PHE A 103 -0.60 -5.52 3.39
C PHE A 103 -1.05 -6.99 3.38
N ARG A 104 -1.37 -7.55 4.57
CA ARG A 104 -1.89 -8.93 4.67
C ARG A 104 -3.22 -9.13 3.96
N ARG A 105 -4.07 -8.11 3.96
CA ARG A 105 -5.35 -8.16 3.27
C ARG A 105 -5.17 -8.12 1.75
N GLU A 106 -4.25 -7.32 1.25
CA GLU A 106 -3.90 -7.29 -0.18
C GLU A 106 -3.35 -8.64 -0.65
N GLU A 107 -2.47 -9.26 0.14
CA GLU A 107 -1.93 -10.59 -0.13
C GLU A 107 -3.04 -11.66 -0.17
N ALA A 108 -3.98 -11.61 0.78
CA ALA A 108 -5.13 -12.51 0.78
C ALA A 108 -6.04 -12.31 -0.44
N ILE A 109 -6.32 -11.07 -0.83
CA ILE A 109 -7.11 -10.75 -2.03
C ILE A 109 -6.43 -11.28 -3.29
N ALA A 110 -5.09 -11.17 -3.39
CA ALA A 110 -4.35 -11.70 -4.51
C ALA A 110 -4.44 -13.24 -4.58
N ALA A 111 -4.29 -13.93 -3.44
CA ALA A 111 -4.43 -15.38 -3.36
C ALA A 111 -5.84 -15.86 -3.74
N ASP A 112 -6.88 -15.18 -3.25
CA ASP A 112 -8.28 -15.48 -3.59
C ASP A 112 -8.54 -15.29 -5.09
N HIS A 113 -8.00 -14.21 -5.67
CA HIS A 113 -8.12 -13.94 -7.10
C HIS A 113 -7.47 -15.04 -7.95
N ASP A 114 -6.27 -15.51 -7.57
CA ASP A 114 -5.59 -16.60 -8.26
C ASP A 114 -6.35 -17.92 -8.13
N ALA A 115 -6.92 -18.19 -6.95
CA ALA A 115 -7.78 -19.36 -6.73
C ALA A 115 -9.02 -19.34 -7.63
N LEU A 116 -9.72 -18.20 -7.71
CA LEU A 116 -10.87 -18.02 -8.60
C LEU A 116 -10.48 -18.23 -10.06
N ARG A 117 -9.34 -17.69 -10.50
CA ARG A 117 -8.84 -17.86 -11.86
C ARG A 117 -8.57 -19.34 -12.18
N ALA A 118 -8.02 -20.08 -11.23
CA ALA A 118 -7.79 -21.53 -11.38
C ALA A 118 -9.11 -22.32 -11.45
N ILE A 119 -10.13 -21.92 -10.70
CA ILE A 119 -11.48 -22.52 -10.78
C ILE A 119 -12.10 -22.26 -12.16
N PHE A 120 -12.10 -21.01 -12.63
CA PHE A 120 -12.62 -20.67 -13.96
C PHE A 120 -11.92 -21.44 -15.07
N LYS A 121 -10.59 -21.54 -15.01
CA LYS A 121 -9.82 -22.31 -16.00
C LYS A 121 -10.22 -23.79 -16.00
N ARG A 122 -10.45 -24.39 -14.84
CA ARG A 122 -10.93 -25.79 -14.74
C ARG A 122 -12.33 -25.94 -15.32
N GLN A 123 -13.24 -25.01 -15.04
CA GLN A 123 -14.60 -25.02 -15.59
C GLN A 123 -14.59 -24.87 -17.11
N GLU A 124 -13.76 -23.99 -17.66
CA GLU A 124 -13.62 -23.82 -19.11
C GLU A 124 -13.12 -25.12 -19.76
N THR A 125 -12.07 -25.75 -19.22
CA THR A 125 -11.59 -27.04 -19.73
C THR A 125 -12.67 -28.11 -19.68
N ALA A 126 -13.43 -28.20 -18.57
CA ALA A 126 -14.53 -29.14 -18.44
C ALA A 126 -15.65 -28.87 -19.45
N HIS A 127 -15.97 -27.60 -19.70
CA HIS A 127 -16.96 -27.22 -20.71
C HIS A 127 -16.53 -27.59 -22.12
N GLN A 128 -15.26 -27.34 -22.48
CA GLN A 128 -14.71 -27.75 -23.78
C GLN A 128 -14.73 -29.28 -23.96
N HIS A 129 -14.40 -30.03 -22.91
CA HIS A 129 -14.51 -31.49 -22.93
C HIS A 129 -15.95 -31.95 -23.13
N LEU A 130 -16.92 -31.34 -22.44
CA LEU A 130 -18.34 -31.66 -22.62
C LEU A 130 -18.79 -31.42 -24.07
N LEU A 131 -18.44 -30.25 -24.64
CA LEU A 131 -18.76 -29.94 -26.04
C LEU A 131 -18.15 -30.94 -27.01
N ALA A 132 -16.89 -31.35 -26.78
CA ALA A 132 -16.22 -32.34 -27.61
C ALA A 132 -16.91 -33.72 -27.54
N VAL A 133 -17.36 -34.13 -26.34
CA VAL A 133 -18.12 -35.37 -26.15
C VAL A 133 -19.46 -35.30 -26.90
N THR A 134 -20.24 -34.23 -26.71
CA THR A 134 -21.52 -34.06 -27.40
C THR A 134 -21.36 -34.08 -28.92
N HIS A 135 -20.32 -33.42 -29.44
CA HIS A 135 -20.04 -33.46 -30.88
C HIS A 135 -19.65 -34.86 -31.36
N ALA A 136 -18.84 -35.59 -30.59
CA ALA A 136 -18.48 -36.97 -30.92
C ALA A 136 -19.72 -37.88 -30.94
N GLU A 137 -20.65 -37.71 -30.00
CA GLU A 137 -21.92 -38.44 -29.97
C GLU A 137 -22.76 -38.17 -31.22
N GLU A 138 -22.87 -36.91 -31.66
CA GLU A 138 -23.57 -36.54 -32.90
C GLU A 138 -22.95 -37.21 -34.13
N VAL A 139 -21.62 -37.17 -34.25
CA VAL A 139 -20.89 -37.77 -35.38
C VAL A 139 -21.06 -39.30 -35.39
N ILE A 140 -20.94 -39.95 -34.23
CA ILE A 140 -21.12 -41.40 -34.09
C ILE A 140 -22.56 -41.78 -34.46
N THR A 141 -23.55 -41.03 -33.96
CA THR A 141 -24.98 -41.27 -34.24
C THR A 141 -25.29 -41.15 -35.73
N ALA A 142 -24.69 -40.17 -36.40
CA ALA A 142 -24.85 -39.99 -37.84
C ALA A 142 -24.17 -41.09 -38.67
N ALA A 143 -23.02 -41.61 -38.21
CA ALA A 143 -22.25 -42.64 -38.90
C ALA A 143 -22.81 -44.06 -38.70
N LEU A 144 -23.43 -44.32 -37.53
CA LEU A 144 -23.95 -45.62 -37.09
C LEU A 144 -24.69 -46.44 -38.17
N PRO A 145 -25.62 -45.86 -38.96
CA PRO A 145 -26.35 -46.60 -39.99
C PRO A 145 -25.49 -47.10 -41.16
N SER A 146 -24.29 -46.54 -41.35
CA SER A 146 -23.39 -46.84 -42.47
C SER A 146 -22.23 -47.77 -42.12
N LEU A 147 -22.08 -48.14 -40.84
CA LEU A 147 -20.97 -48.97 -40.37
C LEU A 147 -21.20 -50.46 -40.65
N SER A 148 -20.15 -51.14 -41.08
CA SER A 148 -20.12 -52.60 -41.15
C SER A 148 -20.03 -53.23 -39.73
N PRO A 149 -20.35 -54.53 -39.59
CA PRO A 149 -20.26 -55.22 -38.29
C PRO A 149 -18.86 -55.16 -37.65
N THR A 150 -17.79 -55.26 -38.45
CA THR A 150 -16.41 -55.17 -37.95
C THR A 150 -16.06 -53.77 -37.46
N GLU A 151 -16.55 -52.73 -38.13
CA GLU A 151 -16.34 -51.34 -37.72
C GLU A 151 -17.12 -51.02 -36.44
N LEU A 152 -18.33 -51.57 -36.28
CA LEU A 152 -19.11 -51.48 -35.03
C LEU A 152 -18.42 -52.17 -33.86
N GLU A 153 -17.80 -53.32 -34.08
CA GLU A 153 -17.06 -54.05 -33.05
C GLU A 153 -15.83 -53.26 -32.59
N LEU A 154 -15.06 -52.70 -33.53
CA LEU A 154 -13.92 -51.83 -33.24
C LEU A 154 -14.32 -50.55 -32.52
N LEU A 155 -15.43 -49.92 -32.91
CA LEU A 155 -15.98 -48.74 -32.24
C LEU A 155 -16.39 -49.05 -30.79
N ASN A 156 -17.04 -50.18 -30.56
CA ASN A 156 -17.43 -50.62 -29.21
C ASN A 156 -16.23 -50.92 -28.32
N GLU A 157 -15.18 -51.54 -28.86
CA GLU A 157 -13.93 -51.78 -28.13
C GLU A 157 -13.24 -50.45 -27.77
N ARG A 158 -13.21 -49.49 -28.70
CA ARG A 158 -12.70 -48.14 -28.45
C ARG A 158 -13.48 -47.41 -27.36
N LEU A 159 -14.81 -47.43 -27.41
CA LEU A 159 -15.68 -46.80 -26.40
C LEU A 159 -15.53 -47.42 -25.01
N ARG A 160 -15.34 -48.75 -24.92
CA ARG A 160 -15.03 -49.41 -23.64
C ARG A 160 -13.71 -48.94 -23.07
N SER A 161 -12.66 -48.83 -23.91
CA SER A 161 -11.35 -48.35 -23.46
C SER A 161 -11.36 -46.90 -22.95
N LEU A 162 -12.27 -46.06 -23.47
CA LEU A 162 -12.46 -44.68 -23.00
C LEU A 162 -13.26 -44.60 -21.69
N ARG A 163 -14.15 -45.57 -21.43
CA ARG A 163 -15.00 -45.60 -20.23
C ARG A 163 -14.26 -46.08 -18.97
N ASP A 164 -13.15 -46.81 -19.13
CA ASP A 164 -12.26 -47.21 -18.04
C ASP A 164 -11.31 -46.09 -17.59
N ILE A 165 -11.29 -44.95 -18.28
CA ILE A 165 -10.56 -43.77 -17.82
C ILE A 165 -11.42 -43.09 -16.74
N GLU A 166 -11.18 -43.45 -15.47
CA GLU A 166 -11.77 -42.88 -14.24
C GLU A 166 -11.80 -41.32 -14.20
N GLU A 167 -11.04 -40.64 -15.07
CA GLU A 167 -11.00 -39.18 -15.17
C GLU A 167 -12.37 -38.55 -15.48
N TRP A 168 -13.26 -39.21 -16.22
CA TRP A 168 -14.54 -38.59 -16.63
C TRP A 168 -15.53 -38.45 -15.46
N GLN A 169 -15.59 -39.43 -14.56
CA GLN A 169 -16.44 -39.32 -13.37
C GLN A 169 -15.92 -38.24 -12.41
N HIS A 170 -14.59 -38.14 -12.24
CA HIS A 170 -13.98 -37.11 -11.40
C HIS A 170 -14.14 -35.69 -11.97
N ILE A 171 -14.07 -35.53 -13.30
CA ILE A 171 -14.32 -34.25 -13.98
C ILE A 171 -15.79 -33.82 -13.83
N ILE A 172 -16.74 -34.76 -13.91
CA ILE A 172 -18.17 -34.47 -13.71
C ILE A 172 -18.47 -34.09 -12.25
N GLU A 173 -17.92 -34.81 -11.26
CA GLU A 173 -18.06 -34.46 -9.85
C GLU A 173 -17.50 -33.06 -9.53
N LEU A 174 -16.36 -32.69 -10.11
CA LEU A 174 -15.75 -31.36 -9.95
C LEU A 174 -16.54 -30.24 -10.66
N ALA A 175 -17.31 -30.55 -11.70
CA ALA A 175 -18.15 -29.59 -12.42
C ALA A 175 -19.52 -29.37 -11.76
N VAL A 176 -20.02 -30.33 -10.97
CA VAL A 176 -21.39 -30.36 -10.43
C VAL A 176 -21.48 -29.98 -8.94
N LEU A 177 -20.37 -29.84 -8.21
CA LEU A 177 -20.43 -29.42 -6.81
C LEU A 177 -21.05 -28.00 -6.67
N PRO A 178 -22.15 -27.85 -5.92
CA PRO A 178 -22.79 -26.56 -5.72
C PRO A 178 -21.87 -25.63 -4.93
N ARG A 179 -21.94 -24.34 -5.28
CA ARG A 179 -21.41 -23.25 -4.48
C ARG A 179 -22.14 -23.21 -3.14
N ASP A 180 -21.69 -23.96 -2.14
CA ASP A 180 -22.00 -23.62 -0.75
C ASP A 180 -21.21 -22.35 -0.42
N VAL A 181 -21.86 -21.22 -0.70
CA VAL A 181 -21.49 -19.90 -0.20
C VAL A 181 -22.19 -19.76 1.15
N GLY A 182 -21.53 -20.23 2.20
CA GLY A 182 -21.81 -19.87 3.60
C GLY A 182 -20.86 -18.79 4.06
#